data_AF-A0AAD9LI33-F1
#
_entry.id   AF-A0AAD9LI33-F1
#
_cell.length_a   1.000
_cell.length_b   1.000
_cell.length_c   1.000
_cell.angle_alpha   90.00
_cell.angle_beta   90.00
_cell.angle_gamma   90.00
#
_symmetry.space_group_name_H-M   'P 1'
#
loop_
_entity.id
_entity.type
_entity.pdbx_description
1 polymer ?
#
loop_
_entity_poly.entity_id
_entity_poly.type
_entity_poly.pdbx_seq_one_letter_code
_entity_poly.pdbx_strand_id
1 'polypeptide(L)'
;MEEDLIDPPLLEELGIDVDDIMRHIKCVLLFKSCQNGELQYADFTGPVLILLALALSLLISCNLNFSLVYIIEVLGTWFMYLLLNLTSQDVYIDMTKTAIILGYSLLPICLTPLIWIFARFMKPLAVILIYLCVGWSTSTASRLLTQVSHHDTK
;
A
#
# COMPACT_ATOMS: atom_id res chain seq x y z
N MET A 1 24.72 -38.51 -16.25
CA MET A 1 24.28 -37.13 -16.46
C MET A 1 23.01 -37.01 -15.64
N GLU A 2 23.16 -36.64 -14.37
CA GLU A 2 22.03 -36.17 -13.58
C GLU A 2 21.65 -34.84 -14.23
N GLU A 3 20.51 -34.82 -14.91
CA GLU A 3 19.87 -33.55 -15.23
C GLU A 3 19.46 -32.97 -13.88
N ASP A 4 20.21 -31.96 -13.42
CA ASP A 4 19.79 -31.08 -12.35
C ASP A 4 18.43 -30.48 -12.77
N LEU A 5 17.35 -31.17 -12.41
CA LEU A 5 16.00 -30.65 -12.38
C LEU A 5 16.06 -29.48 -11.40
N ILE A 6 16.30 -28.29 -11.93
CA ILE A 6 16.19 -27.04 -11.18
C ILE A 6 14.71 -26.93 -10.83
N ASP A 7 14.34 -27.43 -9.65
CA ASP A 7 13.04 -27.14 -9.06
C ASP A 7 12.89 -25.62 -9.02
N PRO A 8 11.74 -25.07 -9.48
CA PRO A 8 11.51 -23.65 -9.42
C PRO A 8 11.64 -23.19 -7.95
N PRO A 9 12.17 -21.99 -7.69
CA PRO A 9 12.28 -21.48 -6.34
C PRO A 9 10.91 -21.50 -5.65
N LEU A 10 10.88 -21.87 -4.36
CA LEU A 10 9.65 -22.00 -3.55
C LEU A 10 8.71 -20.78 -3.62
N LEU A 11 9.25 -19.60 -3.93
CA LEU A 11 8.49 -18.36 -4.13
C LEU A 11 7.64 -18.40 -5.40
N GLU A 12 8.16 -18.97 -6.48
CA GLU A 12 7.47 -19.13 -7.76
C GLU A 12 6.45 -20.28 -7.70
N GLU A 13 6.73 -21.31 -6.89
CA GLU A 13 5.78 -22.39 -6.56
C GLU A 13 4.62 -21.91 -5.67
N LEU A 14 4.87 -20.90 -4.81
CA LEU A 14 3.87 -20.24 -3.97
C LEU A 14 3.12 -19.11 -4.70
N GLY A 15 3.48 -18.80 -5.95
CA GLY A 15 2.88 -17.73 -6.75
C GLY A 15 3.31 -16.31 -6.35
N ILE A 16 4.35 -16.16 -5.54
CA ILE A 16 4.83 -14.86 -5.03
C ILE A 16 5.97 -14.34 -5.91
N ASP A 17 5.66 -13.37 -6.77
CA ASP A 17 6.67 -12.69 -7.59
C ASP A 17 7.30 -11.50 -6.83
N VAL A 18 8.48 -11.75 -6.25
CA VAL A 18 9.20 -10.78 -5.38
C VAL A 18 9.71 -9.58 -6.19
N ASP A 19 10.04 -9.77 -7.46
CA ASP A 19 10.49 -8.72 -8.36
C ASP A 19 9.36 -7.74 -8.67
N ASP A 20 8.12 -8.23 -8.79
CA ASP A 20 6.93 -7.39 -8.95
C ASP A 20 6.57 -6.64 -7.67
N ILE A 21 6.66 -7.26 -6.50
CA ILE A 21 6.45 -6.57 -5.21
C ILE A 21 7.46 -5.42 -5.06
N MET A 22 8.74 -5.66 -5.38
CA MET A 22 9.79 -4.67 -5.29
C MET A 22 9.63 -3.54 -6.32
N ARG A 23 9.13 -3.85 -7.53
CA ARG A 23 8.77 -2.85 -8.56
C ARG A 23 7.60 -2.01 -8.12
N HIS A 24 6.55 -2.59 -7.54
CA HIS A 24 5.38 -1.87 -7.05
C HIS A 24 5.74 -0.93 -5.88
N ILE A 25 6.57 -1.39 -4.93
CA ILE A 25 7.12 -0.55 -3.86
C ILE A 25 7.92 0.63 -4.44
N LYS A 26 8.80 0.38 -5.42
CA LYS A 26 9.58 1.42 -6.09
C LYS A 26 8.73 2.37 -6.95
N CYS A 27 7.66 1.90 -7.58
CA CYS A 27 6.72 2.74 -8.32
C CYS A 27 6.01 3.73 -7.39
N VAL A 28 5.48 3.24 -6.28
CA VAL A 28 4.79 4.05 -5.26
C VAL A 28 5.74 5.06 -4.62
N LEU A 29 7.00 4.66 -4.40
CA LEU A 29 8.01 5.52 -3.77
C LEU A 29 8.66 6.52 -4.73
N LEU A 30 8.67 6.29 -6.05
CA LEU A 30 9.44 7.08 -7.03
C LEU A 30 8.60 7.83 -8.08
N PHE A 31 7.26 7.94 -7.93
CA PHE A 31 6.37 8.60 -8.91
C PHE A 31 6.49 8.07 -10.36
N LYS A 32 7.04 6.87 -10.55
CA LYS A 32 7.18 6.28 -11.88
C LYS A 32 5.89 5.54 -12.20
N SER A 33 5.27 5.84 -13.36
CA SER A 33 4.11 5.09 -13.84
C SER A 33 4.49 3.62 -13.94
N CYS A 34 3.85 2.77 -13.14
CA CYS A 34 3.86 1.34 -13.39
C CYS A 34 3.05 1.12 -14.66
N GLN A 35 3.79 0.90 -15.75
CA GLN A 35 3.24 0.68 -17.07
C GLN A 35 2.65 -0.73 -17.11
N ASN A 36 1.33 -0.77 -17.28
CA ASN A 36 0.52 -1.81 -17.91
C ASN A 36 1.09 -3.23 -17.89
N GLY A 37 0.52 -4.04 -17.01
CA GLY A 37 0.63 -5.49 -17.05
C GLY A 37 -0.12 -6.00 -15.85
N GLU A 38 -1.42 -6.26 -16.04
CA GLU A 38 -2.30 -7.02 -15.16
C GLU A 38 -1.83 -7.05 -13.71
N LEU A 39 -2.26 -6.06 -12.91
CA LEU A 39 -2.28 -6.23 -11.45
C LEU A 39 -3.08 -7.51 -11.20
N GLN A 40 -2.41 -8.65 -11.03
CA GLN A 40 -3.05 -9.84 -10.51
C GLN A 40 -3.36 -9.47 -9.05
N TYR A 41 -4.56 -8.94 -8.83
CA TYR A 41 -5.13 -8.60 -7.53
C TYR A 41 -5.30 -9.83 -6.61
N ALA A 42 -4.61 -10.93 -6.90
CA ALA A 42 -4.65 -12.19 -6.17
C ALA A 42 -3.72 -12.18 -4.95
N ASP A 43 -2.67 -11.35 -4.93
CA ASP A 43 -1.67 -11.39 -3.86
C ASP A 43 -1.85 -10.24 -2.85
N PHE A 44 -2.61 -10.52 -1.78
CA PHE A 44 -2.68 -9.68 -0.57
C PHE A 44 -1.33 -9.49 0.14
N THR A 45 -0.30 -10.22 -0.27
CA THR A 45 1.04 -10.24 0.34
C THR A 45 1.67 -8.85 0.41
N GLY A 46 1.58 -8.03 -0.65
CA GLY A 46 2.16 -6.69 -0.68
C GLY A 46 1.58 -5.74 0.36
N PRO A 47 0.25 -5.48 0.37
CA PRO A 47 -0.42 -4.67 1.37
C PRO A 47 -0.21 -5.16 2.81
N VAL A 48 -0.21 -6.48 3.01
CA VAL A 48 0.02 -7.08 4.33
C VAL A 48 1.43 -6.81 4.83
N LEU A 49 2.45 -6.91 3.96
CA LEU A 49 3.83 -6.56 4.31
C LEU A 49 3.98 -5.08 4.68
N ILE A 50 3.30 -4.17 3.97
CA ILE A 50 3.31 -2.74 4.28
C ILE A 50 2.65 -2.47 5.64
N LEU A 51 1.51 -3.12 5.93
CA LEU A 51 0.83 -3.01 7.22
C LEU A 51 1.68 -3.57 8.36
N LEU A 52 2.39 -4.67 8.14
CA LEU A 52 3.34 -5.24 9.09
C LEU A 52 4.51 -4.28 9.36
N ALA A 53 5.08 -3.66 8.32
CA ALA A 53 6.15 -2.68 8.47
C ALA A 53 5.68 -1.44 9.26
N LEU A 54 4.46 -0.97 9.02
CA LEU A 54 3.84 0.12 9.78
C LEU A 54 3.67 -0.26 11.26
N ALA A 55 3.17 -1.48 11.53
CA ALA A 55 3.00 -2.01 12.88
C ALA A 55 4.34 -2.09 13.64
N LEU A 56 5.38 -2.63 12.99
CA LEU A 56 6.73 -2.70 13.55
C LEU A 56 7.29 -1.30 13.83
N SER A 57 7.08 -0.35 12.92
CA SER A 57 7.54 1.03 13.10
C SER A 57 6.84 1.72 14.27
N LEU A 58 5.54 1.50 14.46
CA LEU A 58 4.78 1.96 15.63
C LEU A 58 5.27 1.33 16.95
N LEU A 59 5.61 0.03 16.92
CA LEU A 59 6.17 -0.69 18.05
C LEU A 59 7.50 -0.09 18.50
N ILE A 60 8.39 0.23 17.55
CA ILE A 60 9.69 0.88 17.83
C ILE A 60 9.49 2.28 18.42
N SER A 61 8.49 3.03 17.93
CA SER A 61 8.13 4.34 18.50
C SER A 61 7.52 4.23 19.90
N CYS A 62 7.35 3.01 20.44
CA CYS A 62 6.79 2.69 21.76
C CYS A 62 5.41 3.35 21.99
N ASN A 63 4.69 3.61 20.90
CA ASN A 63 3.44 4.35 20.93
C ASN A 63 2.27 3.37 20.73
N LEU A 64 1.59 3.02 21.83
CA LEU A 64 0.56 1.96 21.88
C LEU A 64 -0.78 2.35 21.22
N ASN A 65 -0.78 3.32 20.30
CA ASN A 65 -1.95 3.69 19.50
C ASN A 65 -2.19 2.73 18.31
N PHE A 66 -1.68 1.51 18.39
CA PHE A 66 -1.81 0.49 17.35
C PHE A 66 -3.29 0.19 17.02
N SER A 67 -4.14 0.12 18.05
CA SER A 67 -5.57 -0.12 17.89
C SER A 67 -6.29 1.02 17.17
N LEU A 68 -5.91 2.28 17.41
CA LEU A 68 -6.49 3.44 16.72
C LEU A 68 -6.13 3.45 15.24
N VAL A 69 -4.86 3.19 14.92
CA VAL A 69 -4.41 3.11 13.51
C VAL A 69 -5.16 1.99 12.80
N TYR A 70 -5.25 0.81 13.40
CA TYR A 70 -5.99 -0.31 12.83
C TYR A 70 -7.47 0.02 12.55
N ILE A 71 -8.17 0.64 13.49
CA ILE A 71 -9.59 1.00 13.31
C ILE A 71 -9.76 2.08 12.24
N ILE A 72 -8.89 3.09 12.20
CA ILE A 72 -8.93 4.15 11.17
C ILE A 72 -8.69 3.58 9.78
N GLU A 73 -7.75 2.64 9.63
CA GLU A 73 -7.46 1.96 8.35
C GLU A 73 -8.64 1.13 7.86
N VAL A 74 -9.22 0.30 8.74
CA VAL A 74 -10.39 -0.54 8.40
C VAL A 74 -11.60 0.33 8.07
N LEU A 75 -11.90 1.33 8.90
CA LEU A 75 -13.03 2.24 8.69
C LEU A 75 -12.83 3.09 7.43
N GLY A 76 -11.61 3.54 7.17
CA GLY A 76 -11.24 4.31 5.98
C GLY A 76 -11.41 3.50 4.69
N THR A 77 -11.01 2.23 4.71
CA THR A 77 -11.23 1.31 3.58
C THR A 77 -12.71 1.08 3.33
N TRP A 78 -13.50 0.90 4.39
CA TRP A 78 -14.95 0.72 4.28
C TRP A 78 -15.65 1.98 3.74
N PHE A 79 -15.25 3.15 4.23
CA PHE A 79 -15.74 4.43 3.74
C PHE A 79 -15.40 4.65 2.26
N MET A 80 -14.16 4.37 1.85
CA MET A 80 -13.76 4.50 0.44
C MET A 80 -14.48 3.52 -0.46
N TYR A 81 -14.67 2.27 -0.02
CA TYR A 81 -15.48 1.29 -0.75
C TYR A 81 -16.92 1.79 -0.96
N LEU A 82 -17.57 2.32 0.08
CA LEU A 82 -18.90 2.91 -0.05
C LEU A 82 -18.91 4.11 -1.00
N LEU A 83 -17.93 5.02 -0.86
CA LEU A 83 -17.83 6.22 -1.69
C LEU A 83 -17.65 5.87 -3.17
N LEU A 84 -16.80 4.90 -3.48
CA LEU A 84 -16.56 4.41 -4.84
C LEU A 84 -17.82 3.77 -5.42
N ASN A 85 -18.46 2.87 -4.67
CA ASN A 85 -19.65 2.15 -5.13
C ASN A 85 -20.89 3.06 -5.26
N LEU A 86 -20.95 4.17 -4.51
CA LEU A 86 -21.98 5.21 -4.66
C LEU A 86 -21.74 6.12 -5.85
N THR A 87 -20.48 6.33 -6.23
CA THR A 87 -20.11 7.21 -7.35
C THR A 87 -20.15 6.46 -8.68
N SER A 88 -19.94 5.14 -8.66
CA SER A 88 -20.05 4.28 -9.84
C SER A 88 -21.52 4.01 -10.18
N GLN A 89 -21.95 4.45 -11.37
CA GLN A 89 -23.34 4.26 -11.82
C GLN A 89 -23.59 2.90 -12.48
N ASP A 90 -22.57 2.28 -13.09
CA ASP A 90 -22.74 1.09 -13.94
C ASP A 90 -21.86 -0.12 -13.56
N VAL A 91 -20.89 0.04 -12.64
CA VAL A 91 -19.89 -1.01 -12.37
C VAL A 91 -19.64 -1.18 -10.88
N TYR A 92 -19.73 -2.42 -10.41
CA TYR A 92 -19.46 -2.78 -9.02
C TYR A 92 -17.95 -2.97 -8.80
N ILE A 93 -17.38 -2.19 -7.89
CA ILE A 93 -15.98 -2.33 -7.48
C ILE A 93 -15.91 -3.25 -6.27
N ASP A 94 -15.13 -4.33 -6.39
CA ASP A 94 -14.94 -5.28 -5.30
C ASP A 94 -14.21 -4.64 -4.09
N MET A 95 -14.64 -5.04 -2.89
CA MET A 95 -14.06 -4.56 -1.62
C MET A 95 -12.59 -4.95 -1.51
N THR A 96 -12.23 -6.15 -1.98
CA THR A 96 -10.85 -6.65 -1.99
C THR A 96 -9.94 -5.75 -2.83
N LYS A 97 -10.36 -5.36 -4.03
CA LYS A 97 -9.59 -4.45 -4.90
C LYS A 97 -9.35 -3.11 -4.20
N THR A 98 -10.38 -2.55 -3.59
CA THR A 98 -10.29 -1.28 -2.84
C THR A 98 -9.30 -1.39 -1.68
N ALA A 99 -9.36 -2.47 -0.89
CA ALA A 99 -8.45 -2.71 0.23
C ALA A 99 -6.99 -2.84 -0.21
N ILE A 100 -6.72 -3.55 -1.31
CA ILE A 100 -5.37 -3.71 -1.86
C ILE A 100 -4.79 -2.36 -2.32
N ILE A 101 -5.59 -1.53 -3.01
CA ILE A 101 -5.15 -0.22 -3.52
C ILE A 101 -4.83 0.74 -2.37
N LEU A 102 -5.72 0.84 -1.38
CA LEU A 102 -5.46 1.67 -0.20
C LEU A 102 -4.22 1.16 0.55
N GLY A 103 -4.10 -0.17 0.71
CA GLY A 103 -2.95 -0.86 1.26
C GLY A 103 -1.61 -0.43 0.68
N TYR A 104 -1.50 -0.42 -0.65
CA TYR A 104 -0.27 0.01 -1.33
C TYR A 104 0.01 1.51 -1.17
N SER A 105 -1.03 2.33 -1.09
CA SER A 105 -0.88 3.79 -0.94
C SER A 105 -0.35 4.24 0.42
N LEU A 106 -0.36 3.35 1.43
CA LEU A 106 0.11 3.61 2.81
C LEU A 106 1.63 3.54 2.97
N LEU A 107 2.34 3.08 1.94
CA LEU A 107 3.80 2.93 1.98
C LEU A 107 4.56 4.21 2.43
N PRO A 108 4.21 5.43 1.97
CA PRO A 108 4.84 6.66 2.44
C PRO A 108 4.52 6.98 3.90
N ILE A 109 3.33 6.61 4.37
CA ILE A 109 2.88 6.81 5.75
C ILE A 109 3.66 5.91 6.71
N CYS A 110 4.11 4.73 6.26
CA CYS A 110 4.97 3.83 7.03
C CYS A 110 6.25 4.50 7.58
N LEU A 111 6.76 5.55 6.92
CA LEU A 111 7.96 6.26 7.37
C LEU A 111 7.68 7.27 8.49
N THR A 112 6.44 7.70 8.67
CA THR A 112 6.06 8.74 9.64
C THR A 112 6.38 8.39 11.10
N PRO A 113 6.10 7.17 11.62
CA PRO A 113 6.51 6.79 12.98
C PRO A 113 8.03 6.77 13.15
N LEU A 114 8.79 6.40 12.11
CA LEU A 114 10.26 6.41 12.14
C LEU A 114 10.81 7.84 12.22
N ILE A 115 10.26 8.76 11.40
CA ILE A 115 10.60 10.19 11.43
C ILE A 115 10.31 10.79 12.81
N TRP A 116 9.20 10.37 13.44
CA TRP A 116 8.80 10.85 14.76
C TRP A 116 9.82 10.54 15.86
N ILE A 117 10.54 9.42 15.78
CA ILE A 117 11.61 9.07 16.75
C ILE A 117 12.73 10.12 16.72
N PHE A 118 13.11 10.58 15.53
CA PHE A 118 14.15 11.60 15.35
C PHE A 118 13.67 13.04 15.59
N ALA A 119 12.36 13.25 15.75
CA ALA A 119 11.76 14.57 15.99
C ALA A 119 12.24 15.25 17.29
N ARG A 120 12.91 14.51 18.19
CA ARG A 120 13.52 15.03 19.43
C ARG A 120 14.49 16.19 19.16
N PHE A 121 15.17 16.21 18.01
CA PHE A 121 16.15 17.25 17.66
C PHE A 121 15.55 18.40 16.85
N MET A 122 14.57 18.14 15.96
CA MET A 122 14.00 19.13 15.04
C MET A 122 12.49 18.91 14.82
N LYS A 123 11.67 19.24 15.82
CA LYS A 123 10.21 19.09 15.78
C LYS A 123 9.51 19.74 14.56
N PRO A 124 9.77 21.01 14.19
CA PRO A 124 9.05 21.63 13.06
C PRO A 124 9.38 20.95 11.72
N LEU A 125 10.64 20.55 11.53
CA LEU A 125 11.08 19.83 10.32
C LEU A 125 10.40 18.46 10.23
N ALA A 126 10.35 17.71 11.34
CA ALA A 126 9.68 16.41 11.38
C ALA A 126 8.20 16.52 11.03
N VAL A 127 7.51 17.55 11.55
CA VAL A 127 6.09 17.81 11.25
C VAL A 127 5.89 18.11 9.75
N ILE A 128 6.71 18.97 9.16
CA ILE A 128 6.65 19.28 7.72
C ILE A 128 6.85 18.01 6.88
N LEU A 129 7.82 17.18 7.24
CA LEU A 129 8.11 15.93 6.52
C LEU A 129 6.95 14.94 6.62
N ILE A 130 6.31 14.82 7.80
CA ILE A 130 5.12 13.99 7.98
C ILE A 130 3.97 14.47 7.09
N TYR A 131 3.69 15.78 7.04
CA TYR A 131 2.67 16.32 6.14
C TYR A 131 2.96 16.04 4.67
N LEU A 132 4.24 16.09 4.27
CA LEU A 132 4.66 15.75 2.90
C LEU A 132 4.41 14.27 2.61
N CYS A 133 4.76 13.36 3.53
CA CYS A 133 4.47 11.93 3.40
C CYS A 133 2.97 11.64 3.30
N VAL A 134 2.15 12.30 4.12
CA VAL A 134 0.68 12.18 4.05
C VAL A 134 0.16 12.69 2.70
N GLY A 135 0.62 13.87 2.26
CA GLY A 135 0.24 14.41 0.95
C GLY A 135 0.64 13.50 -0.22
N TRP A 136 1.81 12.85 -0.13
CA TRP A 136 2.28 11.89 -1.12
C TRP A 136 1.41 10.64 -1.16
N SER A 137 1.07 10.09 0.01
CA SER A 137 0.17 8.94 0.14
C SER A 137 -1.20 9.24 -0.47
N THR A 138 -1.81 10.37 -0.09
CA THR A 138 -3.12 10.79 -0.62
C THR A 138 -3.08 10.99 -2.14
N SER A 139 -2.03 11.61 -2.66
CA SER A 139 -1.86 11.82 -4.11
C SER A 139 -1.72 10.49 -4.86
N THR A 140 -1.03 9.52 -4.28
CA THR A 140 -0.86 8.18 -4.86
C THR A 140 -2.19 7.41 -4.82
N ALA A 141 -2.88 7.40 -3.68
CA ALA A 141 -4.18 6.77 -3.53
C ALA A 141 -5.19 7.31 -4.54
N SER A 142 -5.27 8.64 -4.68
CA SER A 142 -6.20 9.29 -5.61
C SER A 142 -5.94 8.88 -7.07
N ARG A 143 -4.68 8.76 -7.49
CA ARG A 143 -4.32 8.31 -8.84
C ARG A 143 -4.67 6.85 -9.10
N LEU A 144 -4.41 5.97 -8.14
CA LEU A 144 -4.70 4.54 -8.30
C LEU A 144 -6.21 4.28 -8.34
N LEU A 145 -6.99 4.98 -7.51
CA LEU A 145 -8.44 4.86 -7.49
C LEU A 145 -9.08 5.34 -8.80
N THR A 146 -8.60 6.45 -9.38
CA THR A 146 -9.13 6.94 -10.67
C THR A 146 -8.78 6.01 -11.83
N GLN A 147 -7.60 5.38 -11.80
CA GLN A 147 -7.22 4.39 -12.81
C GLN A 147 -8.16 3.19 -12.80
N VAL A 148 -8.51 2.69 -11.62
CA VAL A 148 -9.44 1.55 -11.49
C VAL A 148 -10.84 1.92 -11.95
N SER A 149 -11.36 3.08 -11.53
CA SER A 149 -12.69 3.53 -12.00
C SER A 149 -12.76 3.68 -13.52
N HIS A 150 -11.68 4.14 -14.17
CA HIS A 150 -11.64 4.28 -15.63
C HIS A 150 -11.48 2.94 -16.36
N HIS A 151 -10.74 2.00 -15.78
CA HIS A 151 -10.53 0.68 -16.38
C HIS A 151 -11.84 -0.12 -16.40
N ASP A 152 -12.62 -0.04 -15.33
CA ASP A 152 -13.86 -0.81 -15.19
C ASP A 152 -15.03 -0.25 -16.04
N THR A 153 -14.92 0.98 -16.57
CA THR A 153 -15.97 1.61 -17.43
C THR A 153 -15.83 1.28 -18.93
N LYS A 154 -14.77 0.59 -19.35
CA LYS A 154 -14.56 0.17 -20.76
C LYS A 154 -15.00 -1.28 -20.99
#